data_AF-A0A1P8UWF3-F1
#
_entry.id   AF-A0A1P8UWF3-F1
#
_cell.length_a   1.000
_cell.length_b   1.000
_cell.length_c   1.000
_cell.angle_alpha   90.00
_cell.angle_beta   90.00
_cell.angle_gamma   90.00
#
_symmetry.space_group_name_H-M   'P 1'
#
loop_
_entity.id
_entity.type
_entity.pdbx_description
1 polymer ?
#
loop_
_entity_poly.entity_id
_entity_poly.type
_entity_poly.pdbx_seq_one_letter_code
_entity_poly.pdbx_strand_id
1 'polypeptide(L)'
;MSNQITDNTIDPFLDDVRAEVFRAARLFPAPNPTIAAMTEEIGEVAKSMLHMREGKHNDWWQVYSECVQLAAMAARCAVEGDPTIGAEPNAENCK
;
A
#
# COMPACT_ATOMS: atom_id res chain seq x y z
N MET A 1 13.90 1.74 -20.96
CA MET A 1 12.64 1.01 -20.70
C MET A 1 11.50 2.00 -20.86
N SER A 2 10.38 1.59 -21.46
CA SER A 2 9.19 2.45 -21.58
C SER A 2 8.47 2.44 -20.23
N ASN A 3 8.15 3.62 -19.67
CA ASN A 3 7.38 3.76 -18.43
C ASN A 3 5.86 3.68 -18.69
N GLN A 4 5.44 2.82 -19.62
CA GLN A 4 4.04 2.67 -19.98
C GLN A 4 3.40 1.55 -19.19
N ILE A 5 2.18 1.80 -18.72
CA ILE A 5 1.34 0.78 -18.10
C ILE A 5 0.86 -0.18 -19.20
N THR A 6 1.23 -1.43 -19.04
CA THR A 6 0.84 -2.60 -19.83
C THR A 6 0.61 -3.77 -18.87
N ASP A 7 -0.07 -4.82 -19.32
CA ASP A 7 -0.26 -6.06 -18.54
C ASP A 7 1.08 -6.57 -17.97
N ASN A 8 2.13 -6.63 -18.80
CA ASN A 8 3.48 -7.05 -18.39
C ASN A 8 4.14 -6.18 -17.29
N THR A 9 3.67 -4.95 -17.08
CA THR A 9 4.19 -4.05 -16.04
C THR A 9 3.29 -3.95 -14.82
N ILE A 10 1.98 -4.13 -14.99
CA ILE A 10 1.01 -3.98 -13.89
C ILE A 10 0.75 -5.32 -13.19
N ASP A 11 0.73 -6.44 -13.91
CA ASP A 11 0.44 -7.75 -13.32
C ASP A 11 1.47 -8.12 -12.24
N PRO A 12 2.79 -7.98 -12.45
CA PRO A 12 3.77 -8.24 -11.39
C PRO A 12 3.57 -7.34 -10.16
N PHE A 13 3.19 -6.07 -10.36
CA PHE A 13 2.89 -5.16 -9.26
C PHE A 13 1.67 -5.62 -8.46
N LEU A 14 0.61 -6.06 -9.14
CA LEU A 14 -0.59 -6.57 -8.46
C LEU A 14 -0.32 -7.89 -7.73
N ASP A 15 0.55 -8.75 -8.26
CA ASP A 15 1.01 -9.97 -7.58
C ASP A 15 1.79 -9.64 -6.29
N ASP A 16 2.70 -8.66 -6.36
CA ASP A 16 3.43 -8.17 -5.18
C ASP A 16 2.50 -7.53 -4.15
N VAL A 17 1.53 -6.72 -4.58
CA VAL A 17 0.49 -6.15 -3.70
C VAL A 17 -0.31 -7.25 -3.02
N ARG A 18 -0.70 -8.29 -3.76
CA ARG A 18 -1.43 -9.44 -3.19
C ARG A 18 -0.59 -10.13 -2.11
N ALA A 19 0.68 -10.40 -2.38
CA ALA A 19 1.57 -11.02 -1.41
C ALA A 19 1.73 -10.14 -0.16
N GLU A 20 1.86 -8.83 -0.36
CA GLU A 20 2.03 -7.85 0.71
C GLU A 20 0.77 -7.72 1.58
N VAL A 21 -0.44 -7.73 1.02
CA VAL A 21 -1.69 -7.75 1.78
C VAL A 21 -1.71 -8.90 2.78
N PHE A 22 -1.39 -10.12 2.33
CA PHE A 22 -1.37 -11.29 3.22
C PHE A 22 -0.23 -11.23 4.24
N ARG A 23 0.93 -10.68 3.86
CA ARG A 23 2.06 -10.47 4.79
C ARG A 23 1.67 -9.48 5.89
N ALA A 24 1.14 -8.32 5.51
CA ALA A 24 0.74 -7.25 6.43
C ALA A 24 -0.39 -7.71 7.36
N ALA A 25 -1.41 -8.41 6.83
CA ALA A 25 -2.49 -8.95 7.64
C ALA A 25 -2.01 -10.00 8.66
N ARG A 26 -0.99 -10.79 8.31
CA ARG A 26 -0.38 -11.76 9.24
C ARG A 26 0.45 -11.08 10.34
N LEU A 27 1.20 -10.03 9.99
CA LEU A 27 2.05 -9.31 10.95
C LEU A 27 1.26 -8.39 11.86
N PHE A 28 0.22 -7.75 11.32
CA PHE A 28 -0.62 -6.77 12.00
C PHE A 28 -2.09 -7.13 11.81
N PRO A 29 -2.58 -8.19 12.48
CA PRO A 29 -3.96 -8.64 12.33
C PRO A 29 -4.96 -7.58 12.81
N ALA A 30 -6.16 -7.55 12.22
CA ALA A 30 -7.24 -6.71 12.71
C ALA A 30 -7.67 -7.14 14.15
N PRO A 31 -8.13 -6.21 15.02
CA PRO A 31 -8.30 -4.78 14.78
C PRO A 31 -6.97 -4.02 14.76
N ASN A 32 -6.82 -3.09 13.81
CA ASN A 32 -5.59 -2.30 13.60
C ASN A 32 -5.95 -0.91 13.05
N PRO A 33 -5.18 0.17 13.32
CA PRO A 33 -5.48 1.51 12.81
C PRO A 33 -5.02 1.62 11.34
N THR A 34 -5.74 0.94 10.45
CA THR A 34 -5.41 0.81 9.02
C THR A 34 -5.33 2.16 8.30
N ILE A 35 -6.13 3.17 8.68
CA ILE A 35 -6.05 4.51 8.05
C ILE A 35 -4.75 5.23 8.42
N ALA A 36 -4.32 5.07 9.67
CA ALA A 36 -3.08 5.67 10.16
C ALA A 36 -1.88 4.99 9.47
N ALA A 37 -1.88 3.65 9.42
CA ALA A 37 -0.86 2.88 8.72
C ALA A 37 -0.82 3.21 7.22
N MET A 38 -1.97 3.30 6.53
CA MET A 38 -1.99 3.72 5.13
C MET A 38 -1.43 5.14 4.95
N THR A 39 -1.72 6.05 5.88
CA THR A 39 -1.19 7.43 5.83
C THR A 39 0.33 7.45 5.99
N GLU A 40 0.89 6.59 6.84
CA GLU A 40 2.33 6.41 7.00
C GLU A 40 2.98 5.97 5.67
N GLU A 41 2.40 4.98 4.98
CA GLU A 41 2.90 4.51 3.67
C GLU A 41 2.87 5.61 2.59
N ILE A 42 1.85 6.48 2.59
CA ILE A 42 1.83 7.65 1.69
C ILE A 42 3.05 8.56 1.95
N GLY A 43 3.40 8.76 3.22
CA GLY A 43 4.56 9.53 3.63
C GLY A 43 5.87 8.91 3.16
N GLU A 44 6.01 7.59 3.25
CA GLU A 44 7.20 6.86 2.80
C GLU A 44 7.36 6.88 1.28
N VAL A 45 6.28 6.74 0.50
CA VAL A 45 6.30 6.94 -0.96
C VAL A 45 6.82 8.35 -1.31
N ALA A 46 6.26 9.38 -0.67
CA ALA A 46 6.67 10.77 -0.92
C ALA A 46 8.14 11.00 -0.56
N LYS A 47 8.58 10.47 0.59
CA LYS A 47 9.96 10.54 1.07
C LYS A 47 10.93 9.85 0.11
N SER A 48 10.60 8.65 -0.35
CA SER A 48 11.43 7.87 -1.29
C SER A 48 11.61 8.61 -2.64
N MET A 49 10.54 9.16 -3.20
CA MET A 49 10.64 9.94 -4.44
C MET A 49 11.44 11.24 -4.26
N LEU A 50 11.25 11.95 -3.15
CA LEU A 50 12.00 13.18 -2.84
C LEU A 50 13.49 12.89 -2.63
N HIS A 51 13.80 11.84 -1.86
CA HIS A 51 15.18 11.42 -1.63
C HIS A 51 15.88 11.03 -2.92
N MET A 52 15.19 10.36 -3.84
CA MET A 52 15.74 10.10 -5.17
C MET A 52 16.03 11.39 -5.95
N ARG A 53 15.07 12.33 -5.97
CA ARG A 53 15.24 13.64 -6.63
C ARG A 53 16.42 14.43 -6.04
N GLU A 54 16.62 14.34 -4.73
CA GLU A 54 17.71 15.00 -4.01
C GLU A 54 19.07 14.27 -4.15
N GLY A 55 19.11 13.13 -4.84
CA GLY A 55 20.32 12.33 -5.03
C GLY A 55 20.78 11.58 -3.78
N LYS A 56 19.90 11.40 -2.78
CA LYS A 56 20.19 10.60 -1.56
C LYS A 56 20.24 9.10 -1.84
N HIS A 57 19.50 8.63 -2.84
CA HIS A 57 19.63 7.30 -3.46
C HIS A 57 19.21 7.38 -4.93
N ASN A 58 19.57 6.38 -5.74
CA ASN A 58 19.13 6.26 -7.14
C ASN A 58 18.41 4.93 -7.41
N ASP A 59 17.96 4.25 -6.35
CA ASP A 59 17.30 2.95 -6.44
C ASP A 59 15.77 3.11 -6.57
N TRP A 60 15.23 2.78 -7.74
CA TRP A 60 13.79 2.80 -8.02
C TRP A 60 13.02 1.72 -7.29
N TRP A 61 13.70 0.64 -6.88
CA TRP A 61 13.06 -0.44 -6.15
C TRP A 61 12.48 0.03 -4.81
N GLN A 62 13.11 1.02 -4.16
CA GLN A 62 12.56 1.63 -2.95
C GLN A 62 11.21 2.31 -3.20
N VAL A 63 11.10 3.09 -4.27
CA VAL A 63 9.81 3.73 -4.63
C VAL A 63 8.76 2.67 -4.94
N TYR A 64 9.15 1.63 -5.69
CA TYR A 64 8.27 0.52 -6.01
C TYR A 64 7.77 -0.20 -4.75
N SER A 65 8.65 -0.53 -3.80
CA SER A 65 8.28 -1.24 -2.57
C SER A 65 7.35 -0.42 -1.68
N GLU A 66 7.56 0.90 -1.55
CA GLU A 66 6.63 1.75 -0.79
C GLU A 66 5.27 1.84 -1.49
N CYS A 67 5.23 1.88 -2.82
CA CYS A 67 3.96 1.83 -3.56
C CYS A 67 3.21 0.50 -3.37
N VAL A 68 3.92 -0.63 -3.30
CA VAL A 68 3.32 -1.94 -3.01
C VAL A 68 2.73 -1.96 -1.60
N GLN A 69 3.45 -1.47 -0.59
CA GLN A 69 2.97 -1.38 0.79
C GLN A 69 1.75 -0.45 0.90
N LEU A 70 1.80 0.73 0.27
CA LEU A 70 0.67 1.64 0.20
C LEU A 70 -0.57 1.00 -0.43
N ALA A 71 -0.42 0.34 -1.57
CA ALA A 71 -1.54 -0.33 -2.25
C ALA A 71 -2.09 -1.50 -1.42
N ALA A 72 -1.23 -2.24 -0.71
CA ALA A 72 -1.67 -3.27 0.21
C ALA A 72 -2.48 -2.70 1.39
N MET A 73 -2.03 -1.57 1.96
CA MET A 73 -2.78 -0.89 3.02
C MET A 73 -4.11 -0.31 2.53
N ALA A 74 -4.17 0.18 1.29
CA ALA A 74 -5.42 0.60 0.67
C ALA A 74 -6.40 -0.58 0.50
N ALA A 75 -5.92 -1.75 0.07
CA ALA A 75 -6.73 -2.96 0.00
C ALA A 75 -7.25 -3.39 1.38
N ARG A 76 -6.41 -3.31 2.42
CA ARG A 76 -6.82 -3.57 3.81
C ARG A 76 -7.85 -2.56 4.30
N CYS A 77 -7.70 -1.27 4.03
CA CYS A 77 -8.72 -0.27 4.36
C CYS A 77 -10.07 -0.59 3.68
N ALA A 78 -10.05 -1.03 2.42
CA ALA A 78 -11.26 -1.37 1.69
C ALA A 78 -11.98 -2.62 2.23
N VAL A 79 -11.23 -3.61 2.73
CA VAL A 79 -11.76 -4.92 3.17
C VAL A 79 -12.00 -4.99 4.68
N GLU A 80 -11.09 -4.45 5.47
CA GLU A 80 -11.11 -4.50 6.94
C GLU A 80 -11.69 -3.20 7.55
N GLY A 81 -11.67 -2.09 6.82
CA GLY A 81 -11.93 -0.77 7.39
C GLY A 81 -10.90 -0.39 8.45
N ASP A 82 -11.25 0.56 9.31
CA ASP A 82 -10.48 0.92 10.50
C ASP A 82 -11.35 0.73 11.77
N PRO A 83 -11.21 -0.43 12.45
CA PRO A 83 -11.94 -0.72 13.67
C PRO A 83 -11.60 0.21 14.85
N THR A 84 -10.43 0.85 14.84
CA THR A 84 -9.99 1.69 15.97
C THR A 84 -10.73 3.02 16.04
N ILE A 85 -11.36 3.42 14.93
CA ILE A 85 -12.21 4.62 14.83
C ILE A 85 -13.67 4.29 14.47
N GLY A 86 -14.03 3.01 14.44
CA GLY A 86 -15.39 2.54 14.12
C GLY A 86 -15.79 2.72 12.66
N ALA A 87 -14.82 2.84 11.74
CA ALA A 87 -15.06 3.00 10.31
C ALA A 87 -14.88 1.66 9.59
N GLU A 88 -15.84 0.74 9.77
CA GLU A 88 -15.73 -0.64 9.28
C GLU A 88 -16.81 -1.00 8.24
N PRO A 89 -16.47 -1.87 7.26
CA PRO A 89 -17.46 -2.45 6.37
C PRO A 89 -18.44 -3.34 7.15
N ASN A 90 -19.73 -3.23 6.84
CA ASN A 90 -20.81 -4.03 7.41
C ASN A 90 -21.93 -4.24 6.37
N ALA A 91 -22.91 -5.07 6.72
CA ALA A 91 -24.00 -5.43 5.81
C ALA A 91 -24.86 -4.24 5.34
N GLU A 92 -24.85 -3.11 6.06
CA GLU A 92 -25.64 -1.93 5.74
C GLU A 92 -24.90 -0.96 4.82
N ASN A 93 -23.55 -0.91 4.90
CA ASN A 93 -22.72 0.02 4.16
C ASN A 93 -21.95 -0.61 2.97
N CYS A 94 -21.88 -1.94 2.87
CA CYS A 94 -21.38 -2.64 1.68
C CYS A 94 -22.55 -3.01 0.75
N LYS A 95 -22.70 -2.29 -0.36
CA LYS A 95 -23.65 -2.59 -1.44
C LYS A 95 -22.96 -3.14 -2.67
#